data_AF-A0A091E7D2-F1
#
_entry.id   AF-A0A091E7D2-F1
#
_cell.length_a   1.000
_cell.length_b   1.000
_cell.length_c   1.000
_cell.angle_alpha   90.00
_cell.angle_beta   90.00
_cell.angle_gamma   90.00
#
_symmetry.space_group_name_H-M   'P 1'
#
loop_
_entity.id
_entity.type
_entity.pdbx_description
1 polymer ?
#
loop_
_entity_poly.entity_id
_entity_poly.type
_entity_poly.pdbx_seq_one_letter_code
_entity_poly.pdbx_strand_id
1 'polypeptide(L)'
;MGYQPPLCEDCPGCSSPCPRHISCAECLKFGSGPLEKNCSTVCAPLKLVTSAVLGKSCRERDSQGCWMTFTLRQRDGKDSHDIHVEDARECVEGPNIAAIVGGTVAGIVLIGILLLVIWKALTHLSDLREYRRFEKERSKSQWNNDNPLFKSATTTVMNPKFADS
;
A
#
# COMPACT_ATOMS: atom_id res chain seq x y z
N MET A 1 34.42 -38.56 10.98
CA MET A 1 35.77 -38.33 11.50
C MET A 1 36.53 -37.55 10.42
N GLY A 2 36.78 -36.26 10.62
CA GLY A 2 37.35 -35.37 9.59
C GLY A 2 38.12 -34.17 10.17
N TYR A 3 38.50 -34.27 11.45
CA TYR A 3 39.30 -33.27 12.14
C TYR A 3 40.77 -33.46 11.81
N GLN A 4 41.48 -32.35 11.62
CA GLN A 4 42.88 -32.32 11.21
C GLN A 4 43.81 -32.40 12.44
N PRO A 5 44.85 -33.25 12.44
CA PRO A 5 45.91 -33.21 13.45
C PRO A 5 46.71 -31.89 13.37
N PRO A 6 47.44 -31.48 14.42
CA PRO A 6 47.75 -32.24 15.65
C PRO A 6 46.76 -32.06 16.80
N LEU A 7 45.99 -30.96 16.82
CA LEU A 7 45.12 -30.58 17.94
C LEU A 7 43.63 -30.87 17.70
N CYS A 8 43.25 -31.38 16.52
CA CYS A 8 41.87 -31.71 16.17
C CYS A 8 40.91 -30.52 16.28
N GLU A 9 41.37 -29.29 16.02
CA GLU A 9 40.55 -28.08 16.08
C GLU A 9 39.75 -27.86 14.79
N ASP A 10 40.38 -28.06 13.63
CA ASP A 10 39.77 -27.77 12.33
C ASP A 10 39.22 -29.02 11.65
N CYS A 11 37.99 -28.93 11.14
CA CYS A 11 37.36 -29.97 10.32
C CYS A 11 36.87 -29.40 8.98
N PRO A 12 37.71 -29.40 7.92
CA PRO A 12 37.33 -28.85 6.61
C PRO A 12 36.17 -29.61 5.94
N GLY A 13 36.03 -30.91 6.24
CA GLY A 13 34.97 -31.77 5.69
C GLY A 13 33.66 -31.74 6.47
N CYS A 14 33.58 -30.99 7.57
CA CYS A 14 32.35 -30.88 8.38
C CYS A 14 31.39 -29.85 7.77
N SER A 15 30.08 -30.13 7.84
CA SER A 15 29.07 -29.15 7.45
C SER A 15 29.12 -27.92 8.38
N SER A 16 28.65 -26.77 7.86
CA SER A 16 28.61 -25.56 8.67
C SER A 16 27.67 -25.73 9.86
N PRO A 17 28.10 -25.40 11.10
CA PRO A 17 27.23 -25.44 12.26
C PRO A 17 26.20 -24.30 12.27
N CYS A 18 26.36 -23.27 11.43
CA CYS A 18 25.51 -22.07 11.41
C CYS A 18 24.00 -22.38 11.36
N PRO A 19 23.47 -23.19 10.41
CA PRO A 19 22.02 -23.35 10.25
C PRO A 19 21.35 -24.01 11.46
N ARG A 20 22.11 -24.83 12.21
CA ARG A 20 21.61 -25.53 13.39
C ARG A 20 21.51 -24.62 14.61
N HIS A 21 22.31 -23.56 14.67
CA HIS A 21 22.41 -22.68 15.83
C HIS A 21 21.65 -21.36 15.69
N ILE A 22 20.97 -21.11 14.56
CA ILE A 22 20.19 -19.87 14.34
C ILE A 22 19.16 -19.66 15.44
N SER A 23 18.33 -20.67 15.72
CA SER A 23 17.28 -20.58 16.75
C SER A 23 17.84 -20.39 18.16
N CYS A 24 19.05 -20.91 18.43
CA CYS A 24 19.73 -20.71 19.71
C CYS A 24 20.34 -19.32 19.82
N ALA A 25 20.91 -18.79 18.73
CA ALA A 25 21.45 -17.44 18.67
C ALA A 25 20.35 -16.40 18.93
N GLU A 26 19.20 -16.57 18.28
CA GLU A 26 18.03 -15.68 18.44
C GLU A 26 17.53 -15.71 19.89
N CYS A 27 17.33 -16.90 20.43
CA CYS A 27 16.78 -17.07 21.76
C CYS A 27 17.72 -16.60 22.88
N LEU A 28 19.01 -16.92 22.80
CA LEU A 28 19.98 -16.54 23.82
C LEU A 28 20.22 -15.02 23.88
N LYS A 29 20.16 -14.33 22.74
CA LYS A 29 20.44 -12.90 22.66
C LYS A 29 19.20 -12.03 22.78
N PHE A 30 18.13 -12.37 22.06
CA PHE A 30 16.92 -11.56 21.93
C PHE A 30 15.74 -12.11 22.74
N GLY A 31 15.84 -13.32 23.30
CA GLY A 31 14.74 -13.95 24.01
C GLY A 31 13.53 -14.21 23.11
N SER A 32 13.73 -14.33 21.81
CA SER A 32 12.66 -14.53 20.83
C SER A 32 12.87 -15.80 20.00
N GLY A 33 11.88 -16.12 19.16
CA GLY A 33 11.95 -17.22 18.20
C GLY A 33 11.37 -18.54 18.73
N PRO A 34 11.54 -19.64 17.97
CA PRO A 34 10.84 -20.90 18.25
C PRO A 34 11.31 -21.59 19.55
N LEU A 35 12.48 -21.20 20.07
CA LEU A 35 13.08 -21.78 21.27
C LEU A 35 12.89 -20.92 22.52
N GLU A 36 12.15 -19.81 22.47
CA GLU A 36 11.94 -18.88 23.59
C GLU A 36 11.64 -19.59 24.93
N LYS A 37 10.75 -20.58 24.92
CA LYS A 37 10.33 -21.30 26.13
C LYS A 37 11.31 -22.37 26.63
N ASN A 38 12.12 -22.95 25.73
CA ASN A 38 13.00 -24.09 26.02
C ASN A 38 14.47 -23.79 25.69
N CYS A 39 14.84 -22.52 25.72
CA CYS A 39 16.15 -22.03 25.32
C CYS A 39 17.28 -22.73 26.08
N SER A 40 17.17 -22.72 27.40
CA SER A 40 18.22 -23.16 28.32
C SER A 40 18.47 -24.66 28.23
N THR A 41 17.46 -25.44 27.86
CA THR A 41 17.56 -26.91 27.75
C THR A 41 18.11 -27.32 26.39
N VAL A 42 17.61 -26.72 25.31
CA VAL A 42 18.03 -27.06 23.93
C VAL A 42 19.41 -26.49 23.60
N CYS A 43 19.70 -25.28 24.08
CA CYS A 43 20.94 -24.56 23.80
C CYS A 43 21.96 -24.69 24.95
N ALA A 44 21.76 -25.61 25.89
CA ALA A 44 22.68 -25.91 26.99
C ALA A 44 24.18 -26.08 26.59
N PRO A 45 24.53 -26.71 25.44
CA PRO A 45 25.94 -26.82 25.05
C PRO A 45 26.54 -25.52 24.49
N LEU A 46 25.73 -24.49 24.26
CA LEU A 46 26.18 -23.18 23.82
C LEU A 46 26.34 -22.23 25.02
N LYS A 47 27.46 -21.51 25.05
CA LYS A 47 27.68 -20.44 26.02
C LYS A 47 27.67 -19.10 25.32
N LEU A 48 26.73 -18.22 25.67
CA LEU A 48 26.69 -16.85 25.17
C LEU A 48 27.87 -16.05 25.72
N VAL A 49 28.60 -15.36 24.84
CA VAL A 49 29.74 -14.51 25.18
C VAL A 49 29.49 -13.09 24.68
N THR A 50 29.80 -12.10 25.53
CA THR A 50 29.53 -10.68 25.25
C THR A 50 30.57 -10.04 24.33
N SER A 51 31.81 -10.56 24.30
CA SER A 51 32.89 -10.05 23.46
C SER A 51 32.98 -10.81 22.14
N ALA A 52 33.34 -10.11 21.05
CA ALA A 52 33.64 -10.72 19.77
C ALA A 52 34.73 -11.79 19.93
N VAL A 53 34.43 -13.00 19.48
CA VAL A 53 35.32 -14.15 19.60
C VAL A 53 35.91 -14.47 18.23
N LEU A 54 37.20 -14.83 18.17
CA LEU A 54 37.79 -15.36 16.94
C LEU A 54 37.22 -16.77 16.70
N GLY A 55 36.47 -16.93 15.61
CA GLY A 55 35.76 -18.15 15.24
C GLY A 55 35.06 -18.02 13.90
N LYS A 56 34.16 -18.95 13.60
CA LYS A 56 33.39 -18.96 12.35
C LYS A 56 32.22 -17.97 12.43
N SER A 57 32.27 -16.93 11.60
CA SER A 57 31.17 -15.98 11.44
C SER A 57 30.05 -16.59 10.58
N CYS A 58 28.82 -16.41 11.02
CA CYS A 58 27.59 -16.90 10.44
C CYS A 58 26.63 -15.72 10.27
N ARG A 59 26.01 -15.58 9.09
CA ARG A 59 24.96 -14.59 8.84
C ARG A 59 23.73 -15.29 8.31
N GLU A 60 22.67 -15.30 9.12
CA GLU A 60 21.45 -16.08 8.87
C GLU A 60 20.21 -15.26 9.19
N ARG A 61 19.03 -15.71 8.74
CA ARG A 61 17.75 -15.04 9.03
C ARG A 61 17.10 -15.59 10.30
N ASP A 62 16.58 -14.69 11.13
CA ASP A 62 15.83 -15.02 12.35
C ASP A 62 14.36 -15.39 12.04
N SER A 63 13.58 -15.69 13.09
CA SER A 63 12.16 -16.03 12.97
C SER A 63 11.28 -14.91 12.38
N GLN A 64 11.73 -13.66 12.42
CA GLN A 64 11.06 -12.48 11.87
C GLN A 64 11.55 -12.12 10.47
N GLY A 65 12.48 -12.89 9.91
CA GLY A 65 13.06 -12.65 8.58
C GLY A 65 14.15 -11.59 8.56
N CYS A 66 14.61 -11.11 9.72
CA CYS A 66 15.72 -10.18 9.86
C CYS A 66 17.06 -10.91 9.78
N TRP A 67 18.08 -10.26 9.22
CA TRP A 67 19.43 -10.80 9.21
C TRP A 67 20.11 -10.62 10.56
N MET A 68 20.69 -11.70 11.07
CA MET A 68 21.44 -11.75 12.31
C MET A 68 22.83 -12.31 12.03
N THR A 69 23.84 -11.64 12.56
CA THR A 69 25.24 -12.08 12.49
C THR A 69 25.66 -12.62 13.85
N PHE A 70 26.27 -13.81 13.85
CA PHE A 70 26.81 -14.42 15.05
C PHE A 70 28.10 -15.19 14.74
N THR A 71 28.97 -15.30 15.72
CA THR A 71 30.24 -16.00 15.61
C THR A 71 30.27 -17.18 16.54
N LEU A 72 30.69 -18.33 16.02
CA LEU A 72 30.84 -19.58 16.76
C LEU A 72 32.32 -19.91 16.95
N ARG A 73 32.72 -20.15 18.19
CA ARG A 73 34.03 -20.75 18.52
C ARG A 73 33.80 -22.11 19.15
N GLN A 74 34.39 -23.15 18.58
CA GLN A 74 34.34 -24.48 19.16
C GLN A 74 35.20 -24.55 20.42
N ARG A 75 34.68 -25.20 21.47
CA ARG A 75 35.39 -25.52 22.71
C ARG A 75 35.69 -27.02 22.74
N ASP A 76 36.74 -27.40 23.45
CA ASP A 76 37.06 -28.78 23.80
C ASP A 76 35.82 -29.53 24.30
N GLY A 77 35.49 -30.62 23.61
CA GLY A 77 34.29 -31.40 23.85
C GLY A 77 33.46 -31.61 22.59
N LYS A 78 32.40 -32.43 22.74
CA LYS A 78 31.48 -32.72 21.64
C LYS A 78 30.41 -31.63 21.58
N ASP A 79 30.28 -30.98 20.43
CA ASP A 79 29.26 -29.97 20.11
C ASP A 79 29.21 -28.75 21.05
N SER A 80 30.23 -28.53 21.89
CA SER A 80 30.35 -27.37 22.77
C SER A 80 30.90 -26.15 22.03
N HIS A 81 30.15 -25.05 22.04
CA HIS A 81 30.53 -23.83 21.34
C HIS A 81 30.30 -22.59 22.21
N ASP A 82 31.22 -21.64 22.13
CA ASP A 82 31.00 -20.27 22.55
C ASP A 82 30.34 -19.51 21.39
N ILE A 83 29.24 -18.81 21.67
CA ILE A 83 28.50 -18.04 20.69
C ILE A 83 28.51 -16.56 21.05
N HIS A 84 28.87 -15.73 20.10
CA HIS A 84 28.73 -14.28 20.20
C HIS A 84 27.73 -13.81 19.16
N VAL A 85 26.68 -13.11 19.58
CA VAL A 85 25.64 -12.58 18.69
C VAL A 85 25.72 -11.06 18.71
N GLU A 86 25.78 -10.45 17.54
CA GLU A 86 25.76 -8.99 17.40
C GLU A 86 24.44 -8.41 17.93
N ASP A 87 24.50 -7.23 18.55
CA ASP A 87 23.32 -6.57 19.12
C ASP A 87 22.34 -6.10 18.04
N ALA A 88 22.86 -5.69 16.88
CA ALA A 88 22.07 -5.16 15.79
C ALA A 88 21.59 -6.28 14.86
N ARG A 89 20.26 -6.32 14.63
CA ARG A 89 19.65 -7.11 13.56
C ARG A 89 19.36 -6.20 12.38
N GLU A 90 19.65 -6.68 11.18
CA GLU A 90 19.33 -5.98 9.95
C GLU A 90 17.98 -6.48 9.43
N CYS A 91 16.91 -5.82 9.87
CA CYS A 91 15.57 -6.02 9.33
C CYS A 91 15.38 -5.10 8.12
N VAL A 92 14.98 -5.65 6.97
CA VAL A 92 14.53 -4.82 5.86
C VAL A 92 13.12 -4.34 6.17
N GLU A 93 12.90 -3.04 6.24
CA GLU A 93 11.56 -2.49 6.38
C GLU A 93 10.70 -2.93 5.20
N GLY A 94 9.56 -3.56 5.49
CA GLY A 94 8.59 -3.91 4.46
C GLY A 94 8.05 -2.65 3.75
N PRO A 95 7.52 -2.79 2.53
CA PRO A 95 6.91 -1.66 1.85
C PRO A 95 5.77 -1.07 2.71
N ASN A 96 5.63 0.25 2.73
CA ASN A 96 4.54 0.90 3.47
C ASN A 96 3.20 0.65 2.77
N ILE A 97 2.54 -0.44 3.18
CA ILE A 97 1.27 -0.91 2.60
C ILE A 97 0.20 0.19 2.68
N ALA A 98 0.14 0.92 3.81
CA ALA A 98 -0.84 1.99 4.00
C ALA A 98 -0.65 3.14 3.01
N ALA A 99 0.60 3.54 2.72
CA ALA A 99 0.89 4.57 1.74
C ALA A 99 0.52 4.14 0.31
N ILE A 100 0.83 2.89 -0.06
CA ILE A 100 0.50 2.34 -1.38
C ILE A 100 -1.01 2.31 -1.57
N VAL A 101 -1.75 1.75 -0.60
CA VAL A 101 -3.21 1.64 -0.68
C VAL A 101 -3.87 3.02 -0.63
N GLY A 102 -3.40 3.92 0.23
CA GLY A 102 -3.90 5.28 0.31
C GLY A 102 -3.71 6.06 -0.99
N GLY A 103 -2.52 5.95 -1.59
CA GLY A 103 -2.19 6.61 -2.85
C GLY A 103 -3.02 6.10 -4.02
N THR A 104 -3.22 4.78 -4.15
CA THR A 104 -4.02 4.21 -5.24
C THR A 104 -5.49 4.59 -5.14
N VAL A 105 -6.09 4.51 -3.94
CA VAL A 105 -7.48 4.90 -3.71
C VAL A 105 -7.68 6.39 -4.00
N ALA A 106 -6.81 7.26 -3.48
CA ALA A 106 -6.89 8.69 -3.74
C ALA A 106 -6.76 9.00 -5.24
N GLY A 107 -5.84 8.33 -5.95
CA GLY A 107 -5.67 8.49 -7.39
C GLY A 107 -6.93 8.13 -8.19
N ILE A 108 -7.56 7.00 -7.89
CA ILE A 108 -8.79 6.56 -8.57
C ILE A 108 -9.92 7.56 -8.33
N VAL A 109 -10.09 8.03 -7.10
CA VAL A 109 -11.12 9.02 -6.74
C VAL A 109 -10.90 10.34 -7.49
N LEU A 110 -9.66 10.84 -7.53
CA LEU A 110 -9.33 12.07 -8.25
C LEU A 110 -9.60 11.96 -9.75
N ILE A 111 -9.24 10.83 -10.38
CA ILE A 111 -9.52 10.59 -11.80
C ILE A 111 -11.03 10.56 -12.03
N GLY A 112 -11.80 9.88 -11.18
CA GLY A 112 -13.25 9.84 -11.26
C GLY A 112 -13.88 11.24 -11.18
N ILE A 113 -13.45 12.06 -10.22
CA ILE A 113 -13.92 13.44 -10.09
C ILE A 113 -13.57 14.26 -11.34
N LEU A 114 -12.36 14.12 -11.87
CA LEU A 114 -11.92 14.87 -13.05
C LEU A 114 -12.74 14.52 -14.29
N LEU A 115 -13.05 13.23 -14.49
CA LEU A 115 -13.94 12.79 -15.58
C LEU A 115 -15.36 13.33 -15.41
N LEU A 116 -15.91 13.34 -14.19
CA LEU A 116 -17.22 13.92 -13.91
C LEU A 116 -17.25 15.43 -14.19
N VAL A 117 -16.20 16.16 -13.83
CA VAL A 117 -16.08 17.60 -14.11
C VAL A 117 -16.03 17.86 -15.61
N ILE A 118 -15.22 17.10 -16.37
CA ILE A 118 -15.16 17.23 -17.82
C ILE A 118 -16.52 16.93 -18.45
N TRP A 119 -17.16 15.83 -18.06
CA TRP A 119 -18.47 15.46 -18.58
C TRP A 119 -19.54 16.52 -18.25
N LYS A 120 -19.56 17.04 -17.02
CA LYS A 120 -20.45 18.14 -16.60
C LYS A 120 -20.21 19.41 -17.41
N ALA A 121 -18.95 19.74 -17.71
CA ALA A 121 -18.60 20.91 -18.50
C ALA A 121 -19.04 20.76 -19.96
N LEU A 122 -18.78 19.60 -20.57
CA LEU A 122 -19.18 19.30 -21.94
C LEU A 122 -20.70 19.34 -22.11
N THR A 123 -21.44 18.67 -21.21
CA THR A 123 -22.91 18.65 -21.22
C THR A 123 -23.50 20.04 -21.02
N HIS A 124 -22.97 20.82 -20.07
CA HIS A 124 -23.44 22.19 -19.86
C HIS A 124 -23.23 23.08 -21.10
N LEU A 125 -22.10 22.93 -21.80
CA LEU A 125 -21.82 23.68 -23.03
C LEU A 125 -22.72 23.25 -24.19
N SER A 126 -22.99 21.94 -24.34
CA SER A 126 -23.94 21.46 -25.36
C SER A 126 -25.35 21.97 -25.08
N ASP A 127 -25.80 21.90 -23.83
CA ASP A 127 -27.13 22.36 -23.43
C ASP A 127 -27.29 23.86 -23.71
N LEU A 128 -26.29 24.68 -23.38
CA LEU A 128 -26.31 26.11 -23.71
C LEU A 128 -26.33 26.37 -25.22
N ARG A 129 -25.63 25.55 -26.01
CA ARG A 129 -25.58 25.70 -27.47
C ARG A 129 -26.93 25.34 -28.09
N GLU A 130 -27.55 24.26 -27.64
CA GLU A 130 -28.88 23.83 -28.08
C GLU A 130 -29.94 24.82 -27.64
N TYR A 131 -29.87 25.32 -26.40
CA TYR A 131 -30.79 26.34 -25.89
C TYR A 131 -30.79 27.61 -26.76
N ARG A 132 -29.60 28.14 -27.08
CA ARG A 132 -29.48 29.33 -27.94
C ARG A 132 -30.01 29.08 -29.36
N ARG A 133 -29.80 27.87 -29.89
CA ARG A 133 -30.36 27.49 -31.19
C ARG A 133 -31.89 27.45 -31.13
N PHE A 134 -32.44 26.83 -30.09
CA PHE A 134 -33.88 26.72 -29.89
C PHE A 134 -34.53 28.09 -29.75
N GLU A 135 -33.97 29.02 -28.95
CA GLU A 135 -34.54 30.37 -28.85
C GLU A 135 -34.53 31.13 -30.18
N LYS A 136 -33.46 30.99 -30.98
CA LYS A 136 -33.36 31.61 -32.31
C LYS A 136 -34.37 31.03 -33.30
N GLU A 137 -34.67 29.74 -33.20
CA GLU A 137 -35.73 29.10 -33.99
C GLU A 137 -37.12 29.53 -33.48
N ARG A 138 -37.33 29.59 -32.16
CA ARG A 138 -38.58 30.03 -31.51
C ARG A 138 -38.95 31.48 -31.82
N SER A 139 -37.97 32.40 -31.87
CA SER A 139 -38.23 33.80 -32.20
C SER A 139 -38.62 33.99 -33.67
N LYS A 140 -38.18 33.10 -34.56
CA LYS A 140 -38.55 33.10 -35.98
C LYS A 140 -39.90 32.44 -36.24
N SER A 141 -40.25 31.43 -35.43
CA SER A 141 -41.52 30.72 -35.52
C SER A 141 -42.64 31.35 -34.69
N GLN A 142 -42.40 32.51 -34.05
CA GLN A 142 -43.47 33.29 -33.44
C GLN A 142 -44.45 33.70 -34.54
N TRP A 143 -45.54 32.92 -34.62
CA TRP A 143 -46.62 33.07 -35.55
C TRP A 143 -47.16 34.50 -35.45
N ASN A 144 -47.31 35.17 -36.58
CA ASN A 144 -48.09 36.40 -36.65
C ASN A 144 -49.47 36.07 -36.06
N ASN A 145 -49.82 36.68 -34.93
CA ASN A 145 -51.13 36.47 -34.30
C ASN A 145 -52.27 37.11 -35.10
N ASP A 146 -51.93 37.92 -36.12
CA ASP A 146 -52.89 38.49 -37.05
C ASP A 146 -53.10 37.55 -38.25
N ASN A 147 -54.13 36.72 -38.15
CA ASN A 147 -54.67 36.01 -39.29
C ASN A 147 -55.40 37.01 -40.22
N PRO A 148 -54.93 37.28 -41.46
CA PRO A 148 -55.56 38.24 -42.36
C PRO A 148 -56.96 37.82 -42.84
N LEU A 149 -57.39 36.58 -42.56
CA LEU A 149 -58.75 36.09 -42.82
C LEU A 149 -59.70 36.27 -41.62
N PHE A 150 -59.20 36.62 -40.44
CA PHE A 150 -60.04 36.74 -39.25
C PHE A 150 -60.70 38.12 -39.20
N LYS A 151 -62.02 38.16 -39.46
CA LYS A 151 -62.85 39.34 -39.17
C LYS A 151 -63.58 39.13 -37.85
N SER A 152 -63.43 40.07 -36.92
CA SER A 152 -64.24 40.09 -35.69
C SER A 152 -65.73 40.13 -36.05
N ALA A 153 -66.50 39.17 -35.56
CA ALA A 153 -67.96 39.11 -35.70
C ALA A 153 -68.69 39.99 -34.65
N THR A 154 -68.04 41.06 -34.16
CA THR A 154 -68.64 41.98 -33.21
C THR A 154 -69.23 43.16 -33.98
N THR A 155 -70.55 43.20 -34.12
CA THR A 155 -71.26 44.33 -34.70
C THR A 155 -71.61 45.32 -33.59
N THR A 156 -71.00 46.51 -33.62
CA THR A 156 -71.35 47.59 -32.69
C THR A 156 -72.65 48.24 -33.16
N VAL A 157 -73.78 47.86 -32.58
CA VAL A 157 -75.08 48.47 -32.88
C VAL A 157 -75.16 49.81 -32.17
N MET A 158 -75.04 50.91 -32.92
CA MET A 158 -75.30 52.26 -32.42
C MET A 158 -76.82 52.46 -32.30
N ASN A 159 -77.28 52.78 -31.08
CA ASN A 159 -78.69 53.03 -30.83
C ASN A 159 -79.05 54.47 -31.25
N PRO A 160 -79.87 54.68 -32.29
CA PRO A 160 -80.20 56.01 -32.80
C PRO A 160 -81.02 56.87 -31.82
N LYS A 161 -81.55 56.31 -30.73
CA LYS A 161 -82.27 57.06 -29.68
C LYS A 161 -81.39 57.94 -28.78
N PHE A 162 -80.06 57.81 -28.86
CA PHE A 162 -79.11 58.53 -27.98
C PHE A 162 -78.24 59.56 -28.71
N ALA A 163 -78.48 59.83 -30.01
CA ALA A 163 -77.73 60.86 -30.74
C ALA A 163 -78.29 62.28 -30.53
N ASP A 164 -79.53 62.40 -30.02
CA ASP A 164 -80.16 63.69 -29.71
C ASP A 164 -80.55 63.73 -28.21
N SER A 165 -79.60 64.13 -27.36
CA SER A 165 -79.80 64.73 -26.04
C SER A 165 -78.54 65.47 -25.60
#